data_AF-A0A8T6G3Q7-F1
#
_entry.id   AF-A0A8T6G3Q7-F1
#
_cell.length_a   1.000
_cell.length_b   1.000
_cell.length_c   1.000
_cell.angle_alpha   90.00
_cell.angle_beta   90.00
_cell.angle_gamma   90.00
#
_symmetry.space_group_name_H-M   'P 1'
#
loop_
_entity.id
_entity.type
_entity.pdbx_description
1 polymer ?
#
loop_
_entity_poly.entity_id
_entity_poly.type
_entity_poly.pdbx_seq_one_letter_code
_entity_poly.pdbx_strand_id
1 'polypeptide(L)'
;MARGSRGGGRPSGSGVRGYALRGQNGKINYVGTTNNPGRRAGEHKSDGKTGRLQTETRPMSRGAAERWEANRLKTYRDNHGGKNPPHNRTRNG
;
A
#
# COMPACT_ATOMS: atom_id res chain seq x y z
N MET A 1 4.08 -35.61 16.74
CA MET A 1 4.45 -34.20 16.97
C MET A 1 5.42 -33.77 15.88
N ALA A 2 5.07 -32.81 15.02
CA ALA A 2 6.03 -32.03 14.22
C ALA A 2 5.28 -30.93 13.45
N ARG A 3 5.11 -29.75 14.08
CA ARG A 3 4.68 -28.53 13.39
C ARG A 3 5.92 -27.89 12.77
N GLY A 4 6.23 -28.25 11.53
CA GLY A 4 7.23 -27.55 10.72
C GLY A 4 6.70 -26.18 10.29
N SER A 5 6.75 -25.21 11.21
CA SER A 5 6.44 -23.82 10.91
C SER A 5 7.46 -23.28 9.91
N ARG A 6 6.93 -22.93 8.73
CA ARG A 6 7.63 -22.35 7.59
C ARG A 6 8.58 -21.25 8.06
N GLY A 7 9.87 -21.40 7.71
CA GLY A 7 10.88 -20.36 7.82
C GLY A 7 10.49 -19.15 6.97
N GLY A 8 9.71 -18.25 7.55
CA GLY A 8 9.56 -16.89 7.04
C GLY A 8 10.81 -16.12 7.44
N GLY A 9 11.84 -16.16 6.60
CA GLY A 9 13.01 -15.30 6.74
C GLY A 9 12.55 -13.87 7.00
N ARG A 10 12.93 -13.30 8.14
CA ARG A 10 12.64 -11.91 8.49
C ARG A 10 13.27 -11.05 7.40
N PRO A 11 12.50 -10.31 6.57
CA PRO A 11 13.12 -9.40 5.63
C PRO A 11 13.67 -8.23 6.42
N SER A 12 14.99 -8.24 6.66
CA SER A 12 15.77 -7.09 7.10
C SER A 12 15.40 -5.88 6.26
N GLY A 13 14.88 -4.83 6.90
CA GLY A 13 14.97 -3.39 6.53
C GLY A 13 14.47 -2.89 5.16
N SER A 14 14.41 -3.71 4.12
CA SER A 14 14.43 -3.29 2.71
C SER A 14 13.29 -3.87 1.88
N GLY A 15 12.28 -4.46 2.53
CA GLY A 15 11.12 -5.02 1.83
C GLY A 15 10.14 -3.95 1.35
N VAL A 16 9.47 -4.23 0.23
CA VAL A 16 8.39 -3.38 -0.30
C VAL A 16 7.17 -3.50 0.61
N ARG A 17 6.52 -2.39 0.91
CA ARG A 17 5.31 -2.32 1.73
C ARG A 17 4.17 -1.74 0.92
N GLY A 18 3.03 -2.39 1.01
CA GLY A 18 1.74 -1.80 0.66
C GLY A 18 1.35 -0.71 1.65
N TYR A 19 0.93 0.44 1.12
CA TYR A 19 0.47 1.58 1.88
C TYR A 19 -0.79 2.21 1.27
N ALA A 20 -1.51 2.94 2.11
CA ALA A 20 -2.61 3.79 1.70
C ALA A 20 -2.36 5.23 2.17
N LEU A 21 -2.57 6.21 1.29
CA LEU A 21 -2.64 7.62 1.67
C LEU A 21 -4.07 7.93 2.08
N ARG A 22 -4.27 8.31 3.33
CA ARG A 22 -5.59 8.67 3.85
C ARG A 22 -5.69 10.18 4.00
N GLY A 23 -6.76 10.78 3.47
CA GLY A 23 -7.05 12.19 3.66
C GLY A 23 -7.49 12.50 5.10
N GLN A 24 -7.71 13.79 5.38
CA GLN A 24 -8.20 14.25 6.70
C GLN A 24 -9.55 13.62 7.09
N ASN A 25 -10.38 13.26 6.10
CA ASN A 25 -11.68 12.61 6.31
C ASN A 25 -11.57 11.10 6.57
N GLY A 26 -10.35 10.56 6.77
CA GLY A 26 -10.09 9.12 6.97
C GLY A 26 -10.25 8.25 5.72
N LYS A 27 -10.72 8.82 4.62
CA LYS A 27 -10.91 8.16 3.33
C LYS A 27 -9.58 7.84 2.66
N ILE A 28 -9.51 6.69 1.99
CA ILE A 28 -8.36 6.27 1.21
C ILE A 28 -8.35 7.08 -0.09
N ASN A 29 -7.38 7.98 -0.21
CA ASN A 29 -7.20 8.83 -1.38
C ASN A 29 -6.22 8.21 -2.38
N TYR A 30 -5.29 7.39 -1.91
CA TYR A 30 -4.33 6.67 -2.74
C TYR A 30 -3.98 5.31 -2.14
N VAL A 31 -3.72 4.32 -2.98
CA VAL A 31 -3.15 3.01 -2.60
C VAL A 31 -1.95 2.76 -3.49
N GLY A 32 -0.86 2.31 -2.88
CA GLY A 32 0.26 1.82 -3.66
C GLY A 32 1.30 1.08 -2.85
N THR A 33 2.42 0.79 -3.49
CA THR A 33 3.54 0.10 -2.86
C THR A 33 4.80 0.97 -2.81
N THR A 34 5.61 0.79 -1.77
CA THR A 34 6.86 1.53 -1.60
C THR A 34 7.85 0.76 -0.75
N ASN A 35 9.13 0.83 -1.11
CA ASN A 35 10.24 0.38 -0.26
C ASN A 35 10.68 1.46 0.75
N ASN A 36 10.29 2.73 0.54
CA ASN A 36 10.66 3.84 1.41
C ASN A 36 9.43 4.74 1.70
N PRO A 37 8.65 4.40 2.75
CA PRO A 37 7.48 5.16 3.15
C PRO A 37 7.78 6.62 3.52
N GLY A 38 8.95 6.88 4.12
CA GLY A 38 9.35 8.23 4.54
C GLY A 38 9.58 9.16 3.35
N ARG A 39 10.39 8.70 2.39
CA ARG A 39 10.63 9.44 1.13
C ARG A 39 9.32 9.65 0.37
N ARG A 40 8.48 8.61 0.26
CA ARG A 40 7.20 8.66 -0.44
C ARG A 40 6.20 9.63 0.19
N ALA A 41 6.15 9.69 1.53
CA ALA A 41 5.32 10.66 2.23
C ALA A 41 5.75 12.11 1.94
N GLY A 42 7.08 12.35 1.85
CA GLY A 42 7.63 13.64 1.43
C GLY A 42 7.23 14.02 0.01
N GLU A 43 7.36 13.09 -0.95
CA GLU A 43 6.91 13.28 -2.34
C GLU A 43 5.43 13.66 -2.41
N HIS A 44 4.56 12.93 -1.68
CA HIS A 44 3.13 13.24 -1.66
C HIS A 44 2.86 14.64 -1.11
N LYS A 45 3.58 15.07 -0.06
CA LYS A 45 3.44 16.42 0.50
C LYS A 45 3.88 17.49 -0.51
N SER A 46 4.99 17.26 -1.22
CA SER A 46 5.47 18.18 -2.27
C SER A 46 4.53 18.25 -3.47
N ASP A 47 3.88 17.14 -3.83
CA ASP A 47 2.85 17.07 -4.88
C ASP A 47 1.52 17.74 -4.47
N GLY A 48 1.42 18.31 -3.27
CA GLY A 48 0.19 18.91 -2.76
C GLY A 48 -0.87 17.89 -2.33
N LYS A 49 -0.52 16.60 -2.22
CA LYS A 49 -1.44 15.56 -1.73
C LYS A 49 -1.48 15.63 -0.21
N THR A 50 -2.60 16.13 0.31
CA THR A 50 -2.83 16.25 1.75
C THR A 50 -3.35 14.93 2.31
N GLY A 51 -2.56 14.30 3.18
CA GLY A 51 -2.94 13.05 3.80
C GLY A 51 -1.84 12.41 4.62
N ARG A 52 -2.23 11.40 5.40
CA ARG A 52 -1.32 10.56 6.17
C ARG A 52 -1.04 9.27 5.40
N LEU A 53 0.22 9.04 5.07
CA LEU A 53 0.66 7.76 4.55
C LEU A 53 0.61 6.73 5.69
N GLN A 54 -0.13 5.65 5.49
CA GLN A 54 -0.22 4.53 6.41
C GLN A 54 0.21 3.25 5.70
N THR A 55 1.27 2.61 6.20
CA THR A 55 1.66 1.27 5.74
C THR A 55 0.67 0.25 6.30
N GLU A 56 -0.03 -0.46 5.43
CA GLU A 56 -1.03 -1.47 5.83
C GLU A 56 -0.42 -2.89 5.90
N THR A 57 0.82 -3.04 5.46
CA THR A 57 1.50 -4.33 5.40
C THR A 57 2.90 -4.28 5.99
N ARG A 58 3.39 -5.45 6.41
CA ARG A 58 4.80 -5.66 6.77
C ARG A 58 5.66 -5.67 5.50
N PRO A 59 6.97 -5.36 5.58
CA PRO A 59 7.85 -5.46 4.41
C PRO A 59 7.76 -6.87 3.80
N MET A 60 7.58 -6.92 2.49
CA MET A 60 7.45 -8.15 1.71
C MET A 60 8.20 -8.03 0.37
N SER A 61 8.19 -9.11 -0.41
CA SER A 61 8.76 -9.11 -1.76
C SER A 61 7.93 -8.24 -2.71
N ARG A 62 8.56 -7.72 -3.77
CA ARG A 62 7.87 -6.89 -4.77
C ARG A 62 6.63 -7.57 -5.36
N GLY A 63 6.75 -8.83 -5.79
CA GLY A 63 5.61 -9.57 -6.35
C GLY A 63 4.47 -9.80 -5.34
N ALA A 64 4.78 -9.94 -4.05
CA ALA A 64 3.75 -10.01 -3.01
C ALA A 64 3.07 -8.64 -2.81
N ALA A 65 3.85 -7.56 -2.86
CA ALA A 65 3.34 -6.20 -2.73
C ALA A 65 2.44 -5.81 -3.91
N GLU A 66 2.81 -6.15 -5.14
CA GLU A 66 2.00 -5.93 -6.35
C GLU A 66 0.67 -6.70 -6.29
N ARG A 67 0.69 -7.96 -5.83
CA ARG A 67 -0.53 -8.75 -5.60
C ARG A 67 -1.41 -8.11 -4.52
N TRP A 68 -0.79 -7.63 -3.44
CA TRP A 68 -1.52 -6.93 -2.38
C TRP A 68 -2.17 -5.65 -2.90
N GLU A 69 -1.45 -4.85 -3.70
CA GLU A 69 -1.94 -3.60 -4.28
C GLU A 69 -3.12 -3.84 -5.21
N ALA A 70 -3.02 -4.81 -6.11
CA ALA A 70 -4.09 -5.21 -7.00
C ALA A 70 -5.35 -5.65 -6.22
N ASN A 71 -5.18 -6.47 -5.18
CA ASN A 71 -6.27 -6.90 -4.32
C ASN A 71 -6.88 -5.73 -3.53
N ARG A 72 -6.05 -4.83 -3.00
CA ARG A 72 -6.51 -3.69 -2.22
C ARG A 72 -7.30 -2.70 -3.07
N LEU A 73 -6.83 -2.42 -4.29
CA LEU A 73 -7.55 -1.61 -5.27
C LEU A 73 -8.85 -2.28 -5.71
N LYS A 74 -8.85 -3.61 -5.92
CA LYS A 74 -10.07 -4.38 -6.21
C LYS A 74 -11.09 -4.22 -5.08
N THR A 75 -10.71 -4.49 -3.84
CA THR A 75 -11.60 -4.32 -2.68
C THR A 75 -12.10 -2.89 -2.54
N TYR A 76 -11.27 -1.88 -2.80
CA TYR A 76 -11.71 -0.49 -2.78
C TYR A 76 -12.79 -0.25 -3.83
N ARG A 77 -12.56 -0.67 -5.08
CA ARG A 77 -13.51 -0.56 -6.19
C ARG A 77 -14.82 -1.28 -5.88
N ASP A 78 -14.76 -2.50 -5.35
CA ASP A 78 -15.95 -3.28 -4.99
C ASP A 78 -16.84 -2.51 -3.99
N ASN A 79 -16.24 -1.76 -3.07
CA ASN A 79 -16.95 -0.95 -2.08
C ASN A 79 -17.27 0.50 -2.53
N HIS A 80 -16.73 0.95 -3.66
CA HIS A 80 -16.88 2.33 -4.15
C HIS A 80 -17.46 2.39 -5.59
N GLY A 81 -18.28 1.40 -5.94
CA GLY A 81 -18.99 1.37 -7.23
C GLY A 81 -18.04 1.31 -8.44
N GLY A 82 -16.94 0.58 -8.32
CA GLY A 82 -15.94 0.41 -9.38
C GLY A 82 -14.92 1.55 -9.49
N LYS A 83 -15.04 2.61 -8.67
CA LYS A 83 -14.17 3.78 -8.75
C LYS A 83 -12.82 3.53 -8.08
N ASN A 84 -11.75 4.03 -8.70
CA ASN A 84 -10.43 4.05 -8.08
C ASN A 84 -10.37 5.10 -6.95
N PRO A 85 -9.39 4.98 -6.02
CA PRO A 85 -9.07 6.07 -5.11
C PRO A 85 -8.79 7.37 -5.89
N PRO A 86 -9.22 8.54 -5.38
CA PRO A 86 -9.13 9.84 -6.07
C PRO A 86 -7.79 10.18 -6.72
N HIS A 87 -6.67 9.76 -6.15
CA HIS A 87 -5.33 10.05 -6.68
C HIS A 87 -4.71 8.89 -7.46
N ASN A 88 -5.34 7.71 -7.49
CA ASN A 88 -4.92 6.60 -8.35
C ASN A 88 -5.46 6.84 -9.76
N ARG A 89 -4.63 7.46 -10.61
CA ARG A 89 -4.98 7.78 -11.99
C ARG A 89 -5.03 6.54 -12.88
N THR A 90 -4.36 5.44 -12.49
CA THR A 90 -4.38 4.19 -13.25
C THR A 90 -5.08 3.07 -12.47
N ARG A 91 -5.49 2.01 -13.18
CA ARG A 91 -6.08 0.82 -12.54
C ARG A 91 -5.11 0.05 -11.64
N ASN A 92 -3.82 0.36 -11.72
CA ASN A 92 -2.72 -0.33 -11.05
C ASN A 92 -1.95 0.56 -10.06
N GLY A 93 -2.35 1.83 -9.85
CA GLY A 93 -1.47 2.81 -9.21
C GLY A 93 -1.52 4.14 -9.91
#